data_AF-A0A7Z8VME2-F1
#
_entry.id   AF-A0A7Z8VME2-F1
#
_cell.length_a   1.000
_cell.length_b   1.000
_cell.length_c   1.000
_cell.angle_alpha   90.00
_cell.angle_beta   90.00
_cell.angle_gamma   90.00
#
_symmetry.space_group_name_H-M   'P 1'
#
loop_
_entity.id
_entity.type
_entity.pdbx_description
1 polymer ?
#
loop_
_entity_poly.entity_id
_entity_poly.type
_entity_poly.pdbx_seq_one_letter_code
_entity_poly.pdbx_strand_id
1 'polypeptide(L)' 'MLEIFNKLFMSIAEQMGFVLQNTAYSVNIKERLDFSCALFNAQ' A
#
# COMPACT_ATOMS: atom_id res chain seq x y z
N MET A 1 18.43 -2.72 -13.37
CA MET A 1 18.00 -3.75 -12.39
C MET A 1 17.37 -3.12 -11.15
N LEU A 2 18.04 -2.20 -10.45
CA LEU A 2 17.49 -1.48 -9.28
C LEU A 2 16.11 -0.83 -9.52
N GLU A 3 15.95 -0.15 -10.66
CA GLU A 3 14.70 0.52 -11.03
C GLU A 3 13.51 -0.45 -11.20
N ILE A 4 13.77 -1.68 -11.69
CA ILE A 4 12.73 -2.71 -11.86
C ILE A 4 12.24 -3.18 -10.49
N PHE A 5 13.17 -3.44 -9.56
CA PHE A 5 12.82 -3.83 -8.20
C PHE A 5 12.08 -2.70 -7.46
N ASN A 6 12.53 -1.45 -7.60
CA ASN A 6 11.82 -0.31 -7.03
C ASN A 6 10.37 -0.22 -7.55
N LYS A 7 10.17 -0.35 -8.86
CA LYS A 7 8.81 -0.35 -9.46
C LYS A 7 7.97 -1.52 -8.97
N LEU A 8 8.56 -2.71 -8.86
CA LEU A 8 7.87 -3.90 -8.36
C LEU A 8 7.41 -3.72 -6.91
N PHE A 9 8.30 -3.29 -6.02
CA PHE A 9 7.97 -3.08 -4.61
C PHE A 9 6.96 -1.94 -4.41
N MET A 10 7.09 -0.86 -5.18
CA MET A 10 6.09 0.21 -5.18
C MET A 10 4.72 -0.31 -5.60
N SER A 11 4.65 -1.10 -6.67
CA SER A 11 3.39 -1.67 -7.15
C SER A 11 2.72 -2.59 -6.12
N ILE A 12 3.52 -3.36 -5.35
CA ILE A 12 2.99 -4.18 -4.25
C ILE A 12 2.35 -3.31 -3.17
N ALA A 13 3.03 -2.25 -2.72
CA ALA A 13 2.50 -1.34 -1.71
C ALA A 13 1.21 -0.63 -2.17
N GLU A 14 1.15 -0.24 -3.45
CA GLU A 14 -0.06 0.35 -4.05
C GLU A 14 -1.24 -0.63 -4.09
N GLN A 15 -1.00 -1.88 -4.51
CA GLN A 15 -2.03 -2.92 -4.55
C GLN A 15 -2.56 -3.22 -3.14
N MET A 16 -1.69 -3.30 -2.13
CA MET A 16 -2.09 -3.44 -0.73
C MET A 16 -3.02 -2.30 -0.30
N GLY A 17 -2.68 -1.06 -0.65
CA GLY A 17 -3.49 0.11 -0.32
C GLY A 17 -4.88 0.07 -0.94
N PHE A 18 -4.98 -0.32 -2.22
CA PHE A 18 -6.26 -0.45 -2.91
C PHE A 18 -7.15 -1.52 -2.27
N VAL A 19 -6.58 -2.68 -1.92
CA VAL A 19 -7.32 -3.76 -1.24
C VAL A 19 -7.80 -3.29 0.13
N LEU A 20 -6.94 -2.64 0.91
CA LEU A 20 -7.29 -2.11 2.24
C LEU A 20 -8.44 -1.10 2.14
N GLN A 21 -8.36 -0.14 1.22
CA GLN A 21 -9.41 0.87 1.04
C GLN A 21 -10.76 0.23 0.69
N ASN A 22 -10.77 -0.75 -0.22
CA ASN A 22 -12.01 -1.39 -0.67
C ASN A 22 -12.68 -2.27 0.38
N THR A 23 -11.87 -2.83 1.28
CA THR A 23 -12.35 -3.76 2.32
C THR A 23 -12.58 -3.09 3.67
N ALA A 24 -12.12 -1.85 3.86
CA ALA A 24 -12.25 -1.14 5.12
C ALA A 24 -13.68 -0.65 5.38
N TYR A 25 -14.15 -0.85 6.61
CA TYR A 25 -15.39 -0.26 7.13
C TYR A 25 -15.17 1.08 7.84
N SER A 26 -13.92 1.45 8.16
CA SER A 26 -13.58 2.70 8.83
C SER A 26 -13.72 3.89 7.89
N VAL A 27 -14.46 4.92 8.30
CA VAL A 27 -14.58 6.19 7.57
C VAL A 27 -13.23 6.88 7.37
N ASN A 28 -12.32 6.78 8.37
CA ASN A 28 -10.97 7.33 8.25
C ASN A 28 -10.20 6.69 7.09
N ILE A 29 -10.38 5.38 6.85
CA ILE A 29 -9.67 4.67 5.77
C ILE A 29 -10.41 4.83 4.44
N LYS A 30 -11.74 4.62 4.42
CA LYS A 30 -12.52 4.54 3.19
C LYS A 30 -12.78 5.90 2.52
N GLU A 31 -13.04 6.93 3.32
CA GLU A 31 -13.41 8.26 2.82
C GLU A 31 -12.27 9.27 2.96
N ARG A 32 -11.59 9.27 4.11
CA ARG A 32 -10.51 10.22 4.38
C ARG A 32 -9.15 9.77 3.86
N LEU A 33 -9.03 8.51 3.42
CA LEU A 33 -7.78 7.91 2.95
C LEU A 33 -6.62 8.09 3.95
N ASP A 34 -6.94 8.06 5.24
CA ASP A 34 -5.99 8.24 6.34
C ASP A 34 -5.30 6.91 6.66
N PHE A 35 -4.51 6.44 5.71
CA PHE A 35 -3.70 5.23 5.83
C PHE A 35 -2.49 5.27 4.88
N SER A 36 -1.53 4.39 5.12
CA SER A 36 -0.41 4.15 4.20
C SER A 36 0.00 2.69 4.23
N CYS A 37 0.64 2.23 3.14
CA CYS A 37 1.20 0.90 3.04
C CYS A 37 2.71 1.00 2.80
N ALA A 38 3.49 0.27 3.59
CA ALA A 38 4.94 0.23 3.50
C ALA A 38 5.42 -1.22 3.53
N LEU A 39 6.46 -1.50 2.76
CA LEU A 39 7.17 -2.76 2.77
C LEU A 39 8.41 -2.62 3.63
N PHE A 40 8.58 -3.54 4.57
CA PHE A 40 9.75 -3.63 5.43
C PHE A 40 10.56 -4.86 5.05
N ASN A 41 11.88 -4.74 5.14
CA ASN A 41 12.77 -5.90 5.11
C ASN A 41 12.87 -6.50 6.52
N ALA A 42 13.50 -7.66 6.64
CA ALA A 42 13.61 -8.39 7.91
C ALA A 42 14.72 -7.86 8.85
N GLN A 43 15.25 -6.65 8.61
CA GLN A 43 16.45 -6.13 9.25
C GLN A 43 16.14 -5.18 10.41
#